data_AF-A0A3S3PYA3-F1
#
_entry.id   AF-A0A3S3PYA3-F1
#
_cell.length_a   1.000
_cell.length_b   1.000
_cell.length_c   1.000
_cell.angle_alpha   90.00
_cell.angle_beta   90.00
_cell.angle_gamma   90.00
#
_symmetry.space_group_name_H-M   'P 1'
#
loop_
_entity.id
_entity.type
_entity.pdbx_description
1 polymer ?
#
loop_
_entity_poly.entity_id
_entity_poly.type
_entity_poly.pdbx_seq_one_letter_code
_entity_poly.pdbx_strand_id
1 'polypeptide(L)'
;MERITLIVILFIVQILKLNFYATNSRKVIARLGVNFNQLPINEPINKVITPLDRDGVATLNDNHAGMPNYYPNSFLNADFNSVYKESSYTLDESTVDRYDFDSKYDMMQATEFYKNLSIYDKCQLALNIAGHLKEAIPDIQRRMLNTIRAIDPDLSIDVKMYMKPKRGIQLAKSKNACLNSN
;
A
#
# COMPACT_ATOMS: atom_id res chain seq x y z
N MET A 1 -9.74 -2.54 -21.79
CA MET A 1 -9.92 -1.94 -20.44
C MET A 1 -10.13 -2.99 -19.36
N GLU A 2 -10.95 -4.02 -19.57
CA GLU A 2 -11.27 -5.02 -18.52
C GLU A 2 -10.07 -5.81 -17.96
N ARG A 3 -9.09 -6.19 -18.80
CA ARG A 3 -7.91 -6.95 -18.33
C ARG A 3 -6.99 -6.15 -17.39
N ILE A 4 -6.88 -4.84 -17.58
CA ILE A 4 -6.00 -3.96 -16.79
C ILE A 4 -6.58 -3.76 -15.39
N THR A 5 -7.89 -3.52 -15.32
CA THR A 5 -8.61 -3.40 -14.05
C THR A 5 -8.46 -4.68 -13.21
N LEU A 6 -8.56 -5.85 -13.85
CA LEU A 6 -8.43 -7.13 -13.15
C LEU A 6 -7.02 -7.34 -12.55
N ILE A 7 -5.97 -7.00 -13.29
CA ILE A 7 -4.58 -7.14 -12.84
C ILE A 7 -4.28 -6.21 -11.65
N VAL A 8 -4.74 -4.95 -11.73
CA VAL A 8 -4.58 -3.98 -10.63
C VAL A 8 -5.32 -4.44 -9.38
N ILE A 9 -6.54 -4.95 -9.53
CA ILE A 9 -7.32 -5.50 -8.41
C ILE A 9 -6.58 -6.69 -7.79
N LEU A 10 -6.09 -7.64 -8.59
CA LEU A 10 -5.37 -8.82 -8.08
C LEU A 10 -4.09 -8.44 -7.34
N PHE A 11 -3.33 -7.46 -7.83
CA PHE A 11 -2.12 -6.98 -7.16
C PHE A 11 -2.44 -6.27 -5.84
N ILE A 12 -3.45 -5.39 -5.83
CA ILE A 12 -3.92 -4.73 -4.60
C ILE A 12 -4.41 -5.78 -3.60
N VAL A 13 -5.18 -6.78 -4.03
CA VAL A 13 -5.65 -7.87 -3.17
C VAL A 13 -4.47 -8.67 -2.61
N GLN A 14 -3.43 -8.94 -3.39
CA GLN A 14 -2.24 -9.65 -2.90
C GLN A 14 -1.48 -8.83 -1.84
N ILE A 15 -1.34 -7.51 -2.04
CA ILE A 15 -0.76 -6.61 -1.05
C ILE A 15 -1.63 -6.54 0.21
N LEU A 16 -2.96 -6.45 0.06
CA LEU A 16 -3.89 -6.40 1.18
C LEU A 16 -3.85 -7.70 2.00
N LYS A 17 -3.78 -8.86 1.34
CA LYS A 17 -3.57 -10.16 2.01
C LYS A 17 -2.28 -10.16 2.83
N LEU A 18 -1.17 -9.69 2.25
CA LEU A 18 0.09 -9.60 2.97
C LEU A 18 0.01 -8.62 4.15
N ASN A 19 -0.64 -7.48 3.97
CA ASN A 19 -0.83 -6.48 5.03
C ASN A 19 -1.68 -7.03 6.18
N PHE A 20 -2.75 -7.76 5.88
CA PHE A 20 -3.60 -8.40 6.90
C PHE A 20 -2.76 -9.25 7.88
N TYR A 21 -1.82 -10.06 7.36
CA TYR A 21 -0.92 -10.84 8.20
C TYR A 21 0.19 -9.99 8.84
N ALA A 22 0.76 -9.04 8.11
CA ALA A 22 1.92 -8.28 8.56
C ALA A 22 1.60 -7.27 9.68
N THR A 23 0.44 -6.60 9.61
CA THR A 23 0.04 -5.58 10.58
C THR A 23 -0.50 -6.20 11.86
N ASN A 24 -1.37 -7.21 11.74
CA ASN A 24 -2.09 -7.75 12.90
C ASN A 24 -1.23 -8.70 13.74
N SER A 25 -0.36 -9.49 13.13
CA SER A 25 0.26 -10.62 13.84
C SER A 25 1.68 -10.40 14.33
N ARG A 26 2.47 -9.50 13.71
CA ARG A 26 3.91 -9.44 13.99
C ARG A 26 4.41 -8.08 14.44
N LYS A 27 4.07 -7.01 13.72
CA LYS A 27 4.58 -5.67 14.06
C LYS A 27 3.94 -5.09 15.31
N VAL A 28 2.64 -5.30 15.47
CA VAL A 28 1.91 -4.76 16.63
C VAL A 28 2.23 -5.59 17.88
N ILE A 29 2.17 -6.92 17.79
CA ILE A 29 2.48 -7.80 18.93
C ILE A 29 3.93 -7.64 19.40
N ALA A 30 4.92 -7.59 18.49
CA ALA A 30 6.31 -7.41 18.89
C ALA A 30 6.59 -6.02 19.50
N ARG A 31 5.86 -4.98 19.07
CA ARG A 31 6.09 -3.60 19.51
C ARG A 31 5.30 -3.24 20.77
N LEU A 32 4.05 -3.68 20.88
CA LEU A 32 3.10 -3.31 21.93
C LEU A 32 2.72 -4.46 22.86
N GLY A 33 3.08 -5.70 22.51
CA GLY A 33 2.73 -6.90 23.26
C GLY A 33 1.47 -7.60 22.75
N VAL A 34 1.25 -8.82 23.22
CA VAL A 34 0.10 -9.66 22.84
C VAL A 34 -1.24 -9.04 23.24
N ASN A 35 -1.26 -8.26 24.33
CA ASN A 35 -2.45 -7.62 24.88
C ASN A 35 -2.65 -6.17 24.37
N PHE A 36 -2.11 -5.82 23.20
CA PHE A 36 -2.19 -4.45 22.66
C PHE A 36 -3.62 -3.91 22.48
N ASN A 37 -4.61 -4.80 22.31
CA ASN A 37 -6.03 -4.45 22.21
C ASN A 37 -6.62 -3.95 23.53
N GLN A 38 -5.96 -4.20 24.66
CA GLN A 38 -6.40 -3.73 25.98
C GLN A 38 -5.94 -2.30 26.29
N LEU A 39 -5.14 -1.69 25.40
CA LEU A 39 -4.75 -0.29 25.54
C LEU A 39 -5.97 0.61 25.26
N PRO A 40 -6.25 1.65 26.07
CA PRO A 40 -7.45 2.48 25.92
C PRO A 40 -7.66 3.10 24.52
N ILE A 41 -6.58 3.29 23.77
CA ILE A 41 -6.63 3.83 22.39
C ILE A 41 -7.00 2.77 21.34
N ASN A 42 -6.75 1.49 21.62
CA ASN A 42 -7.03 0.37 20.72
C ASN A 42 -8.27 -0.41 21.14
N GLU A 43 -8.75 -0.20 22.37
CA GLU A 43 -9.89 -0.91 22.92
C GLU A 43 -11.16 -0.62 22.08
N PRO A 44 -11.93 -1.66 21.70
CA PRO A 44 -13.17 -1.45 20.96
C PRO A 44 -14.20 -0.70 21.82
N ILE A 45 -14.91 0.25 21.20
CA ILE A 45 -15.96 1.04 21.87
C ILE A 45 -17.08 0.13 22.40
N ASN A 46 -17.45 -0.88 21.60
CA ASN A 46 -18.41 -1.88 22.01
C ASN A 46 -17.69 -2.97 22.79
N LYS A 47 -18.28 -3.38 23.92
CA LYS A 47 -17.72 -4.46 24.75
C LYS A 47 -17.60 -5.75 23.93
N VAL A 48 -16.37 -6.19 23.72
CA VAL A 48 -16.05 -7.47 23.09
C VAL A 48 -15.80 -8.50 24.18
N ILE A 49 -16.43 -9.67 24.05
CA ILE A 49 -16.23 -10.81 24.94
C ILE A 49 -15.56 -11.90 24.11
N THR A 50 -14.28 -12.15 24.36
CA THR A 50 -13.49 -13.23 23.73
C THR A 50 -12.99 -14.21 24.78
N PRO A 51 -13.83 -15.15 25.27
CA PRO A 51 -13.47 -16.05 26.36
C PRO A 51 -12.32 -17.01 26.02
N LEU A 52 -11.94 -17.12 24.74
CA LEU A 52 -10.84 -17.96 24.28
C LEU A 52 -9.49 -17.26 24.36
N ASP A 53 -9.47 -15.92 24.40
CA ASP A 53 -8.25 -15.14 24.57
C ASP A 53 -8.01 -14.97 26.08
N ARG A 54 -6.89 -15.51 26.57
CA ARG A 54 -6.49 -15.47 27.98
C ARG A 54 -5.02 -15.13 28.12
N ASP A 55 -4.70 -14.58 29.28
CA ASP A 55 -3.36 -14.34 29.77
C ASP A 55 -2.55 -13.41 28.85
N GLY A 56 -1.28 -13.75 28.60
CA GLY A 56 -0.34 -12.89 27.89
C GLY A 56 0.39 -11.92 28.81
N VAL A 57 1.53 -11.41 28.34
CA VAL A 57 2.32 -10.43 29.10
C VAL A 57 1.51 -9.15 29.28
N ALA A 58 1.53 -8.60 30.50
CA ALA A 58 0.92 -7.32 30.86
C ALA A 58 -0.59 -7.25 30.57
N THR A 59 -1.36 -8.25 30.98
CA THR A 59 -2.84 -8.18 31.01
C THR A 59 -3.29 -7.02 31.91
N LEU A 60 -4.06 -6.09 31.34
CA LEU A 60 -4.52 -4.85 31.99
C LEU A 60 -5.94 -4.96 32.57
N ASN A 61 -6.71 -5.96 32.15
CA ASN A 61 -8.07 -6.21 32.60
C ASN A 61 -8.16 -7.39 33.58
N ASP A 62 -9.37 -7.81 33.94
CA ASP A 62 -9.65 -8.95 34.82
C ASP A 62 -9.42 -10.32 34.18
N ASN A 63 -8.90 -10.36 32.94
CA ASN A 63 -8.66 -11.57 32.16
C ASN A 63 -9.90 -12.48 32.05
N HIS A 64 -11.10 -11.86 32.01
CA HIS A 64 -12.39 -12.55 32.01
C HIS A 64 -12.65 -13.43 33.25
N ALA A 65 -11.93 -13.19 34.35
CA ALA A 65 -12.14 -13.81 35.66
C ALA A 65 -12.39 -15.34 35.60
N GLY A 66 -13.45 -15.83 36.23
CA GLY A 66 -13.82 -17.26 36.28
C GLY A 66 -14.60 -17.77 35.07
N MET A 67 -14.68 -17.02 33.96
CA MET A 67 -15.42 -17.47 32.78
C MET A 67 -14.73 -18.67 32.12
N PRO A 68 -15.50 -19.68 31.62
CA PRO A 68 -14.94 -20.79 30.85
C PRO A 68 -14.05 -20.31 29.71
N ASN A 69 -12.91 -20.97 29.53
CA ASN A 69 -11.87 -20.62 28.56
C ASN A 69 -11.82 -21.55 27.34
N TYR A 70 -12.91 -22.26 27.05
CA TYR A 70 -13.01 -23.23 25.96
C TYR A 70 -14.36 -23.13 25.25
N TYR A 71 -14.41 -23.55 23.99
CA TYR A 71 -15.63 -23.61 23.19
C TYR A 71 -15.64 -24.91 22.34
N PRO A 72 -16.79 -25.60 22.19
CA PRO A 72 -18.09 -25.29 22.80
C PRO A 72 -18.10 -25.60 24.31
N ASN A 73 -18.96 -24.93 25.07
CA ASN A 73 -19.16 -25.19 26.50
C ASN A 73 -20.62 -25.00 26.90
N SER A 74 -21.02 -25.56 28.05
CA SER A 74 -22.41 -25.56 28.54
C SER A 74 -22.71 -24.45 29.56
N PHE A 75 -21.77 -23.54 29.80
CA PHE A 75 -21.83 -22.54 30.88
C PHE A 75 -21.96 -21.10 30.35
N LEU A 76 -21.44 -20.85 29.14
CA LEU A 76 -21.62 -19.62 28.39
C LEU A 76 -22.63 -19.90 27.28
N ASN A 77 -23.80 -19.24 27.33
CA ASN A 77 -24.78 -19.23 26.24
C ASN A 77 -24.30 -18.32 25.09
N ALA A 78 -23.04 -18.46 24.69
CA ALA A 78 -22.44 -17.73 23.58
C ALA A 78 -22.32 -18.68 22.39
N ASP A 79 -22.81 -18.25 21.23
CA ASP A 79 -22.72 -19.03 19.99
C ASP A 79 -22.39 -18.13 18.80
N PHE A 80 -21.90 -18.73 17.72
CA PHE A 80 -21.60 -18.03 16.48
C PHE A 80 -22.90 -17.52 15.85
N ASN A 81 -23.00 -16.20 15.66
CA ASN A 81 -24.14 -15.62 14.98
C ASN A 81 -23.95 -15.69 13.45
N SER A 82 -24.76 -16.50 12.79
CA SER A 82 -24.70 -16.73 11.35
C SER A 82 -24.93 -15.48 10.50
N VAL A 83 -25.53 -14.43 11.06
CA VAL A 83 -25.72 -13.13 10.38
C VAL A 83 -24.38 -12.46 10.06
N TYR A 84 -23.32 -12.74 10.83
CA TYR A 84 -21.98 -12.19 10.60
C TYR A 84 -21.06 -13.12 9.79
N LYS A 85 -21.60 -14.20 9.22
CA LYS A 85 -20.81 -15.13 8.40
C LYS A 85 -20.35 -14.43 7.13
N GLU A 86 -19.06 -14.55 6.81
CA GLU A 86 -18.50 -14.04 5.56
C GLU A 86 -19.19 -14.66 4.34
N SER A 87 -19.32 -13.89 3.25
CA SER A 87 -19.92 -14.37 2.01
C SER A 87 -19.06 -15.46 1.38
N SER A 88 -19.67 -16.55 0.95
CA SER A 88 -19.00 -17.60 0.19
C SER A 88 -18.59 -17.10 -1.20
N TYR A 89 -17.38 -17.45 -1.65
CA TYR A 89 -16.93 -17.26 -3.02
C TYR A 89 -16.39 -18.57 -3.57
N THR A 90 -16.61 -18.81 -4.87
CA THR A 90 -16.07 -19.97 -5.58
C THR A 90 -14.82 -19.53 -6.34
N LEU A 91 -13.75 -20.32 -6.26
CA LEU A 91 -12.61 -20.20 -7.16
C LEU A 91 -12.85 -21.17 -8.32
N ASP A 92 -12.82 -20.68 -9.56
CA ASP A 92 -12.89 -21.53 -10.75
C ASP A 92 -11.75 -22.56 -10.73
N GLU A 93 -11.89 -23.65 -11.49
CA GLU A 93 -10.87 -24.71 -11.63
C GLU A 93 -9.52 -24.10 -12.05
N SER A 94 -8.67 -23.82 -11.08
CA SER A 94 -7.41 -23.12 -11.26
C SER A 94 -6.34 -23.75 -10.37
N THR A 95 -5.14 -23.87 -10.91
CA THR A 95 -3.99 -24.40 -10.16
C THR A 95 -3.54 -23.36 -9.15
N VAL A 96 -3.34 -23.75 -7.88
CA VAL A 96 -2.72 -22.87 -6.89
C VAL A 96 -1.21 -22.91 -7.08
N ASP A 97 -0.63 -21.86 -7.64
CA ASP A 97 0.82 -21.74 -7.87
C ASP A 97 1.29 -20.29 -7.69
N ARG A 98 2.61 -20.07 -7.75
CA ARG A 98 3.24 -18.76 -7.80
C ARG A 98 3.19 -18.25 -9.23
N TYR A 99 2.15 -17.48 -9.53
CA TYR A 99 2.04 -16.79 -10.81
C TYR A 99 2.92 -15.54 -10.83
N ASP A 100 3.80 -15.48 -11.82
CA ASP A 100 4.50 -14.24 -12.14
C ASP A 100 3.53 -13.26 -12.78
N PHE A 101 3.52 -12.03 -12.27
CA PHE A 101 2.85 -10.93 -12.95
C PHE A 101 3.73 -10.54 -14.14
N ASP A 102 3.33 -10.91 -15.36
CA ASP A 102 3.99 -10.40 -16.56
C ASP A 102 3.60 -8.93 -16.76
N SER A 103 4.29 -8.06 -16.01
CA SER A 103 4.09 -6.62 -16.00
C SER A 103 5.07 -5.92 -16.94
N LYS A 104 5.51 -6.56 -18.03
CA LYS A 104 6.39 -5.94 -19.03
C LYS A 104 5.68 -4.79 -19.75
N TYR A 105 5.49 -3.68 -19.03
CA TYR A 105 5.04 -2.37 -19.52
C TYR A 105 3.52 -2.17 -19.62
N ASP A 106 2.74 -2.56 -18.60
CA ASP A 106 1.45 -1.89 -18.40
C ASP A 106 1.67 -0.50 -17.77
N MET A 107 2.06 0.44 -18.62
CA MET A 107 2.21 1.86 -18.25
C MET A 107 0.93 2.64 -18.48
N MET A 108 -0.17 2.01 -18.89
CA MET A 108 -1.35 2.70 -19.38
C MET A 108 -1.96 3.62 -18.31
N GLN A 109 -2.05 3.15 -17.06
CA GLN A 109 -2.55 3.96 -15.96
C GLN A 109 -1.63 5.15 -15.66
N ALA A 110 -0.31 4.95 -15.71
CA ALA A 110 0.67 6.03 -15.49
C ALA A 110 0.66 7.06 -16.63
N THR A 111 0.49 6.61 -17.88
CA THR A 111 0.34 7.47 -19.06
C THR A 111 -0.94 8.29 -18.97
N GLU A 112 -2.05 7.66 -18.60
CA GLU A 112 -3.34 8.35 -18.44
C GLU A 112 -3.27 9.38 -17.32
N PHE A 113 -2.67 9.02 -16.17
CA PHE A 113 -2.41 9.95 -15.09
C PHE A 113 -1.59 11.15 -15.58
N TYR A 114 -0.46 10.92 -16.25
CA TYR A 114 0.40 12.00 -16.74
C TYR A 114 -0.32 12.90 -17.73
N LYS A 115 -1.09 12.35 -18.68
CA LYS A 115 -1.83 13.13 -19.68
C LYS A 115 -2.81 14.10 -19.05
N ASN A 116 -3.48 13.67 -17.98
CA ASN A 116 -4.48 14.44 -17.25
C ASN A 116 -3.89 15.49 -16.29
N LEU A 117 -2.56 15.57 -16.15
CA LEU A 117 -1.92 16.65 -15.39
C LEU A 117 -1.92 17.98 -16.14
N SER A 118 -2.02 19.07 -15.37
CA SER A 118 -1.78 20.42 -15.88
C SER A 118 -0.33 20.59 -16.35
N ILE A 119 -0.06 21.60 -17.18
CA ILE A 119 1.31 21.91 -17.63
C ILE A 119 2.23 22.19 -16.43
N TYR A 120 1.70 22.91 -15.43
CA TYR A 120 2.38 23.16 -14.17
C TYR A 120 2.77 21.86 -13.45
N ASP A 121 1.83 20.95 -13.26
CA ASP A 121 2.06 19.69 -12.54
C ASP A 121 3.01 18.76 -13.29
N LYS A 122 2.92 18.72 -14.62
CA LYS A 122 3.87 17.97 -15.47
C LYS A 122 5.30 18.45 -15.25
N CYS A 123 5.52 19.77 -15.23
CA CYS A 123 6.85 20.30 -14.94
C CYS A 123 7.30 20.00 -13.50
N GLN A 124 6.45 20.18 -12.49
CA GLN A 124 6.81 19.87 -11.09
C GLN A 124 7.18 18.40 -10.91
N LEU A 125 6.42 17.50 -11.55
CA LEU A 125 6.72 16.08 -11.56
C LEU A 125 8.12 15.81 -12.16
N ALA A 126 8.42 16.39 -13.32
CA ALA A 126 9.72 16.23 -13.97
C ALA A 126 10.87 16.77 -13.10
N LEU A 127 10.69 17.93 -12.46
CA LEU A 127 11.67 18.54 -11.55
C LEU A 127 11.93 17.67 -10.32
N ASN A 128 10.88 17.14 -9.69
CA ASN A 128 11.00 16.32 -8.49
C ASN A 128 11.69 14.99 -8.81
N ILE A 129 11.30 14.32 -9.91
CA ILE A 129 11.95 13.10 -10.37
C ILE A 129 13.43 13.36 -10.66
N ALA A 130 13.75 14.38 -11.43
CA ALA A 130 15.13 14.71 -11.77
C ALA A 130 15.99 15.06 -10.55
N GLY A 131 15.41 15.76 -9.58
CA GLY A 131 16.06 16.16 -8.33
C GLY A 131 16.57 14.98 -7.51
N HIS A 132 15.84 13.87 -7.50
CA HIS A 132 16.30 12.63 -6.85
C HIS A 132 17.11 11.74 -7.79
N LEU A 133 16.69 11.60 -9.05
CA LEU A 133 17.29 10.65 -9.99
C LEU A 133 18.74 10.99 -10.34
N LYS A 134 19.11 12.28 -10.35
CA LYS A 134 20.49 12.73 -10.63
C LYS A 134 21.54 12.19 -9.66
N GLU A 135 21.13 11.80 -8.45
CA GLU A 135 22.02 11.26 -7.41
C GLU A 135 22.23 9.74 -7.55
N ALA A 136 21.41 9.06 -8.37
CA ALA A 136 21.55 7.63 -8.60
C ALA A 136 22.72 7.32 -9.55
N ILE A 137 23.23 6.09 -9.52
CA ILE A 137 24.28 5.65 -10.46
C ILE A 137 23.78 5.68 -11.92
N PRO A 138 24.67 5.91 -12.91
CA PRO A 138 24.27 6.11 -14.31
C PRO A 138 23.42 4.98 -14.92
N ASP A 139 23.67 3.74 -14.52
CA ASP A 139 22.87 2.61 -15.01
C ASP A 139 21.42 2.64 -14.53
N ILE A 140 21.18 3.04 -13.28
CA ILE A 140 19.82 3.19 -12.73
C ILE A 140 19.14 4.38 -13.40
N GLN A 141 19.86 5.49 -13.59
CA GLN A 141 19.36 6.66 -14.32
C GLN A 141 18.86 6.27 -15.73
N ARG A 142 19.66 5.53 -16.49
CA ARG A 142 19.32 5.06 -17.83
C ARG A 142 18.10 4.15 -17.83
N ARG A 143 18.04 3.18 -16.91
CA ARG A 143 16.89 2.26 -16.81
C ARG A 143 15.61 3.02 -16.48
N MET A 144 15.66 3.94 -15.51
CA MET A 144 14.50 4.74 -15.11
C MET A 144 14.03 5.68 -16.24
N LEU A 145 14.94 6.35 -16.93
CA LEU A 145 14.60 7.19 -18.08
C LEU A 145 13.94 6.41 -19.21
N ASN A 146 14.34 5.15 -19.45
CA ASN A 146 13.68 4.27 -20.41
C ASN A 146 12.26 3.89 -19.96
N THR A 147 12.06 3.61 -18.66
CA THR A 147 10.73 3.37 -18.10
C THR A 147 9.83 4.59 -18.23
N ILE A 148 10.34 5.78 -17.89
CA ILE A 148 9.60 7.05 -18.02
C ILE A 148 9.27 7.33 -19.49
N ARG A 149 10.19 7.05 -20.41
CA ARG A 149 9.96 7.22 -21.85
C ARG A 149 8.82 6.33 -22.37
N ALA A 150 8.61 5.16 -21.78
CA ALA A 150 7.49 4.28 -22.11
C ALA A 150 6.14 4.84 -21.62
N ILE A 151 6.15 5.71 -20.60
CA ILE A 151 4.97 6.44 -20.13
C ILE A 151 4.67 7.60 -21.08
N ASP A 152 5.66 8.47 -21.27
CA ASP A 152 5.60 9.65 -22.15
C ASP A 152 7.02 10.12 -22.57
N PRO A 153 7.29 10.35 -23.86
CA PRO A 153 8.60 10.80 -24.33
C PRO A 153 9.01 12.18 -23.81
N ASP A 154 8.07 13.12 -23.69
CA ASP A 154 8.35 14.50 -23.30
C ASP A 154 8.73 14.56 -21.82
N LEU A 155 8.04 13.77 -20.97
CA LEU A 155 8.42 13.61 -19.57
C LEU A 155 9.86 13.11 -19.42
N SER A 156 10.27 12.13 -20.22
CA SER A 156 11.65 11.59 -20.19
C SER A 156 12.68 12.63 -20.60
N ILE A 157 12.36 13.45 -21.61
CA ILE A 157 13.23 14.54 -22.08
C ILE A 157 13.39 15.60 -20.99
N ASP A 158 12.29 16.02 -20.38
CA ASP A 158 12.28 17.04 -19.33
C ASP A 158 13.05 16.58 -18.10
N VAL A 159 12.81 15.36 -17.63
CA VAL A 159 13.57 14.77 -16.51
C VAL A 159 15.07 14.77 -16.83
N LYS A 160 15.46 14.28 -18.01
CA LYS A 160 16.87 14.25 -18.43
C LYS A 160 17.47 15.66 -18.54
N MET A 161 16.68 16.65 -18.96
CA MET A 161 17.10 18.05 -19.01
C MET A 161 17.34 18.60 -17.60
N TYR A 162 16.45 18.33 -16.66
CA TYR A 162 16.54 18.82 -15.28
C TYR A 162 17.61 18.12 -14.44
N MET A 163 18.03 16.90 -14.81
CA MET A 163 19.14 16.21 -14.14
C MET A 163 20.49 16.90 -14.37
N LYS A 164 20.66 17.64 -15.47
CA LYS A 164 21.92 18.32 -15.78
C LYS A 164 22.17 19.43 -14.75
N PRO A 165 23.40 19.60 -14.24
CA PRO A 165 23.73 20.66 -13.31
C PRO A 165 23.49 22.02 -13.97
N LYS A 166 22.45 22.72 -13.54
CA LYS A 166 22.17 24.10 -13.96
C LYS A 166 22.95 25.05 -13.05
N ARG A 167 23.58 26.07 -13.63
CA ARG A 167 24.07 27.22 -12.85
C ARG A 167 22.87 27.84 -12.11
N GLY A 168 23.03 28.34 -10.88
CA GLY A 168 21.91 28.76 -10.02
C GLY A 168 20.86 29.66 -10.69
N ILE A 169 21.29 30.55 -11.60
CA ILE A 169 20.43 31.44 -12.39
C ILE A 169 19.54 30.66 -13.39
N GLN A 170 20.06 29.60 -14.00
CA GLN A 170 19.31 28.77 -14.95
C GLN A 170 18.29 27.86 -14.27
N LEU A 171 18.57 27.42 -13.04
CA LEU A 171 17.62 26.65 -12.24
C LEU A 171 16.44 27.52 -11.80
N ALA A 172 16.72 28.74 -11.33
CA ALA A 172 15.68 29.72 -10.97
C ALA A 172 14.82 30.10 -12.18
N LYS A 173 15.42 30.35 -13.35
CA LYS A 173 14.67 30.62 -14.58
C LYS A 173 13.77 29.46 -15.01
N SER A 174 14.24 28.21 -14.93
CA SER A 174 13.40 27.07 -15.32
C SER A 174 12.28 26.79 -14.32
N LYS A 175 12.51 27.02 -13.02
CA LYS A 175 11.45 26.96 -12.01
C LYS A 175 10.40 28.05 -12.27
N ASN A 176 10.82 29.27 -12.56
CA ASN A 176 9.91 30.38 -12.87
C ASN A 176 9.15 30.17 -14.18
N ALA A 177 9.78 29.58 -15.20
CA ALA A 177 9.09 29.23 -16.45
C ALA A 177 7.95 28.22 -16.22
N CYS A 178 8.16 27.26 -15.32
CA CYS A 178 7.10 26.32 -14.94
C CYS A 178 6.05 26.93 -14.02
N LEU A 179 6.42 27.87 -13.14
CA LEU A 179 5.47 28.60 -12.28
C LEU A 179 4.57 29.55 -13.08
N ASN A 180 5.02 30.03 -14.23
CA ASN A 180 4.31 31.01 -15.06
C ASN A 180 3.49 30.40 -16.20
N SER A 181 3.40 29.07 -16.30
CA SER A 181 2.66 28.37 -17.36
C SER A 181 1.20 28.04 -17.00
N ASN A 182 0.58 28.86 -16.15
CA ASN A 182 -0.85 28.82 -15.83
C ASN A 182 -1.64 29.75 -16.76
#